data_AF-A0A946LI01-F1
#
_entry.id   AF-A0A946LI01-F1
#
_cell.length_a   1.000
_cell.length_b   1.000
_cell.length_c   1.000
_cell.angle_alpha   90.00
_cell.angle_beta   90.00
_cell.angle_gamma   90.00
#
_symmetry.space_group_name_H-M   'P 1'
#
loop_
_entity.id
_entity.type
_entity.pdbx_description
1 polymer ?
#
loop_
_entity_poly.entity_id
_entity_poly.type
_entity_poly.pdbx_seq_one_letter_code
_entity_poly.pdbx_strand_id
1 'polypeptide(L)'
;MIKEFSRQSRRNFMRKIGGVDWSTVNETHELFFITLTYPNEYPTARASKKHLENFRSRLLYRFPHAFGFWKIEPQKRGAPHYHFVLAMPISIKTTRSGNELWTRLWEFVPMAWCGVVGSDDPKHLEFHINPKNRVVERVKSPRGVMAYCAKYVSKETESDWENGGRWWGYVNKKKVKEFVYGRAWQVSRKAFYLARRLYRKLAPVQVQKSRAATSQGTWYTFERDHKDAWGGKLLARVLIYALGIEGKKPPPGPLEEFAEFV
;
A
#
# COMPACT_ATOMS: atom_id res chain seq x y z
N MET A 1 -5.91 -18.56 15.61
CA MET A 1 -4.49 -18.13 15.78
C MET A 1 -3.99 -17.62 14.42
N ILE A 2 -3.32 -16.46 14.35
CA ILE A 2 -2.83 -15.90 13.06
C ILE A 2 -1.34 -16.25 12.91
N LYS A 3 -1.03 -17.26 12.07
CA LYS A 3 0.34 -17.77 11.83
C LYS A 3 0.97 -17.28 10.52
N GLU A 4 0.15 -16.78 9.59
CA GLU A 4 0.58 -16.43 8.23
C GLU A 4 -0.09 -15.16 7.71
N PHE A 5 0.51 -14.57 6.67
CA PHE A 5 -0.13 -13.52 5.89
C PHE A 5 -1.17 -14.10 4.93
N SER A 6 -2.32 -14.50 5.49
CA SER A 6 -3.37 -15.20 4.74
C SER A 6 -3.85 -14.43 3.51
N ARG A 7 -4.36 -15.17 2.52
CA ARG A 7 -4.92 -14.60 1.28
C ARG A 7 -5.98 -13.53 1.54
N GLN A 8 -6.80 -13.69 2.58
CA GLN A 8 -7.81 -12.69 2.95
C GLN A 8 -7.17 -11.43 3.54
N SER A 9 -6.18 -11.57 4.44
CA SER A 9 -5.45 -10.43 5.00
C SER A 9 -4.72 -9.64 3.90
N ARG A 10 -4.12 -10.36 2.96
CA ARG A 10 -3.49 -9.84 1.75
C ARG A 10 -4.43 -9.01 0.88
N ARG A 11 -5.59 -9.57 0.54
CA ARG A 11 -6.64 -8.83 -0.20
C ARG A 11 -7.09 -7.58 0.54
N ASN A 12 -7.25 -7.67 1.86
CA ASN A 12 -7.66 -6.52 2.67
C ASN A 12 -6.60 -5.43 2.69
N PHE A 13 -5.32 -5.77 2.85
CA PHE A 13 -4.21 -4.82 2.76
C PHE A 13 -4.21 -4.13 1.40
N MET A 14 -4.24 -4.91 0.30
CA MET A 14 -4.27 -4.39 -1.06
C MET A 14 -5.45 -3.45 -1.31
N ARG A 15 -6.63 -3.81 -0.79
CA ARG A 15 -7.82 -2.96 -0.88
C ARG A 15 -7.63 -1.64 -0.14
N LYS A 16 -7.06 -1.66 1.07
CA LYS A 16 -6.88 -0.46 1.88
C LYS A 16 -5.78 0.46 1.36
N ILE A 17 -4.65 -0.09 0.94
CA ILE A 17 -3.56 0.71 0.37
C ILE A 17 -3.88 1.19 -1.04
N GLY A 18 -4.55 0.36 -1.86
CA GLY A 18 -5.00 0.74 -3.19
C GLY A 18 -6.16 1.75 -3.20
N GLY A 19 -6.92 1.83 -2.11
CA GLY A 19 -7.99 2.82 -1.94
C GLY A 19 -7.52 4.23 -1.60
N VAL A 20 -6.23 4.43 -1.35
CA VAL A 20 -5.65 5.77 -1.15
C VAL A 20 -5.40 6.43 -2.51
N ASP A 21 -5.74 7.71 -2.61
CA ASP A 21 -5.40 8.57 -3.74
C ASP A 21 -3.94 9.00 -3.67
N TRP A 22 -3.07 8.08 -4.04
CA TRP A 22 -1.63 8.31 -4.02
C TRP A 22 -1.17 9.43 -4.96
N SER A 23 -1.98 9.85 -5.94
CA SER A 23 -1.65 10.97 -6.82
C SER A 23 -1.72 12.29 -6.06
N THR A 24 -2.86 12.57 -5.41
CA THR A 24 -2.99 13.77 -4.54
C THR A 24 -1.99 13.74 -3.39
N VAL A 25 -1.72 12.55 -2.83
CA VAL A 25 -0.66 12.41 -1.84
C VAL A 25 0.69 12.81 -2.44
N ASN A 26 1.04 12.35 -3.64
CA ASN A 26 2.32 12.67 -4.28
C ASN A 26 2.47 14.14 -4.67
N GLU A 27 1.37 14.90 -4.80
CA GLU A 27 1.39 16.35 -5.03
C GLU A 27 1.66 17.14 -3.75
N THR A 28 1.30 16.59 -2.59
CA THR A 28 1.32 17.30 -1.31
C THR A 28 2.29 16.70 -0.28
N HIS A 29 2.81 15.51 -0.53
CA HIS A 29 3.65 14.72 0.37
C HIS A 29 4.80 14.05 -0.39
N GLU A 30 5.97 13.99 0.25
CA GLU A 30 7.03 13.07 -0.15
C GLU A 30 6.69 11.66 0.35
N LEU A 31 6.98 10.67 -0.49
CA LEU A 31 6.75 9.27 -0.21
C LEU A 31 8.07 8.58 0.12
N PHE A 32 8.08 7.83 1.21
CA PHE A 32 9.23 7.10 1.70
C PHE A 32 8.91 5.63 1.90
N PHE A 33 9.92 4.81 1.64
CA PHE A 33 9.97 3.41 2.00
C PHE A 33 10.96 3.23 3.15
N ILE A 34 10.52 2.59 4.24
CA ILE A 34 11.37 2.34 5.41
C ILE A 34 11.43 0.85 5.71
N THR A 35 12.62 0.36 6.03
CA THR A 35 12.90 -1.06 6.31
C THR A 35 13.65 -1.21 7.63
N LEU A 36 12.99 -1.76 8.65
CA LEU A 36 13.51 -1.88 10.02
C LEU A 36 13.75 -3.35 10.39
N THR A 37 15.02 -3.70 10.65
CA THR A 37 15.42 -5.07 11.01
C THR A 37 15.91 -5.12 12.45
N TYR A 38 15.96 -6.32 13.03
CA TYR A 38 16.65 -6.56 14.30
C TYR A 38 18.11 -6.96 14.08
N PRO A 39 18.98 -6.83 15.10
CA PRO A 39 20.29 -7.49 15.12
C PRO A 39 20.14 -9.03 15.24
N ASN A 40 21.24 -9.73 15.48
CA ASN A 40 21.28 -11.20 15.57
C ASN A 40 20.29 -11.73 16.62
N GLU A 41 20.21 -11.09 17.78
CA GLU A 41 19.19 -11.36 18.79
C GLU A 41 17.94 -10.53 18.53
N TYR A 42 16.78 -11.15 18.65
CA TYR A 42 15.50 -10.51 18.36
C TYR A 42 14.38 -11.12 19.20
N PRO A 43 13.35 -10.32 19.54
CA PRO A 43 12.24 -10.80 20.33
C PRO A 43 11.32 -11.69 19.50
N THR A 44 10.44 -12.42 20.18
CA THR A 44 9.32 -13.11 19.51
C THR A 44 8.49 -12.14 18.68
N ALA A 45 7.80 -12.64 17.65
CA ALA A 45 6.95 -11.82 16.80
C ALA A 45 5.91 -11.01 17.58
N ARG A 46 5.33 -11.60 18.64
CA ARG A 46 4.39 -10.91 19.54
C ARG A 46 5.07 -9.77 20.31
N ALA A 47 6.22 -10.02 20.93
CA ALA A 47 6.94 -8.99 21.68
C ALA A 47 7.46 -7.87 20.76
N SER A 48 7.86 -8.20 19.53
CA SER A 48 8.29 -7.22 18.52
C SER A 48 7.21 -6.18 18.17
N LYS A 49 5.92 -6.45 18.44
CA LYS A 49 4.82 -5.49 18.21
C LYS A 49 4.86 -4.32 19.19
N LYS A 50 5.39 -4.53 20.41
CA LYS A 50 5.61 -3.43 21.36
C LYS A 50 6.67 -2.47 20.82
N HIS A 51 7.74 -3.00 20.22
CA HIS A 51 8.75 -2.17 19.54
C HIS A 51 8.15 -1.40 18.36
N LEU A 52 7.35 -2.08 17.51
CA LEU A 52 6.64 -1.42 16.42
C LEU A 52 5.77 -0.25 16.91
N GLU A 53 5.02 -0.46 17.99
CA GLU A 53 4.15 0.57 18.57
C GLU A 53 4.95 1.74 19.15
N ASN A 54 6.04 1.46 19.87
CA ASN A 54 6.94 2.48 20.41
C ASN A 54 7.60 3.30 19.30
N PHE A 55 8.10 2.65 18.24
CA PHE A 55 8.65 3.33 17.08
C PHE A 55 7.61 4.20 16.39
N ARG A 56 6.40 3.67 16.16
CA ARG A 56 5.30 4.43 15.55
C ARG A 56 4.93 5.65 16.40
N SER A 57 4.93 5.50 17.72
CA SER A 57 4.65 6.60 18.66
C SER A 57 5.73 7.67 18.59
N ARG A 58 7.02 7.30 18.60
CA ARG A 58 8.14 8.24 18.41
C ARG A 58 8.07 8.94 17.04
N LEU A 59 7.75 8.18 15.98
CA LEU A 59 7.63 8.71 14.61
C LEU A 59 6.52 9.76 14.54
N LEU A 60 5.32 9.45 15.06
CA LEU A 60 4.20 10.38 15.03
C LEU A 60 4.35 11.54 16.02
N TYR A 61 5.09 11.36 17.11
CA TYR A 61 5.47 12.49 17.96
C TYR A 61 6.36 13.48 17.20
N ARG A 62 7.38 12.97 16.49
CA ARG A 62 8.32 13.80 15.74
C ARG A 62 7.76 14.36 14.43
N PHE A 63 6.81 13.64 13.82
CA PHE A 63 6.18 13.95 12.54
C PHE A 63 4.66 13.68 12.61
N PRO A 64 3.89 14.58 13.28
CA PRO A 64 2.47 14.33 13.62
C PRO A 64 1.53 14.20 12.43
N HIS A 65 1.93 14.71 11.28
CA HIS A 65 1.16 14.65 10.04
C HIS A 65 1.58 13.48 9.13
N ALA A 66 2.58 12.70 9.53
CA ALA A 66 2.99 11.51 8.80
C ALA A 66 1.87 10.47 8.80
N PHE A 67 1.73 9.75 7.69
CA PHE A 67 0.76 8.67 7.58
C PHE A 67 1.18 7.60 6.59
N GLY A 68 0.43 6.50 6.55
CA GLY A 68 0.70 5.41 5.64
C GLY A 68 0.46 4.06 6.29
N PHE A 69 1.27 3.08 5.92
CA PHE A 69 1.08 1.68 6.26
C PHE A 69 2.39 1.03 6.68
N TRP A 70 2.29 0.03 7.54
CA TRP A 70 3.37 -0.90 7.82
C TRP A 70 2.93 -2.33 7.49
N LYS A 71 3.90 -3.18 7.14
CA LYS A 71 3.76 -4.62 6.98
C LYS A 71 4.94 -5.32 7.64
N ILE A 72 4.68 -6.47 8.26
CA ILE A 72 5.72 -7.36 8.77
C ILE A 72 6.08 -8.42 7.70
N GLU A 73 7.36 -8.78 7.63
CA GLU A 73 7.90 -9.87 6.83
C GLU A 73 8.89 -10.67 7.68
N PRO A 74 8.73 -11.99 7.84
CA PRO A 74 9.76 -12.80 8.47
C PRO A 74 11.00 -12.82 7.57
N GLN A 75 12.17 -12.55 8.15
CA GLN A 75 13.45 -12.85 7.50
C GLN A 75 13.64 -14.38 7.43
N LYS A 76 14.57 -14.86 6.58
CA LYS A 76 14.90 -16.30 6.49
C LYS A 76 15.25 -16.93 7.84
N ARG A 77 15.86 -16.16 8.73
CA ARG A 77 16.22 -16.58 10.09
C ARG A 77 15.06 -16.52 11.09
N GLY A 78 13.85 -16.14 10.68
CA GLY A 78 12.68 -15.99 11.55
C GLY A 78 12.51 -14.61 12.21
N ALA A 79 13.49 -13.70 12.09
CA ALA A 79 13.38 -12.38 12.72
C ALA A 79 12.30 -11.50 12.06
N PRO A 80 11.47 -10.77 12.85
CA PRO A 80 10.54 -9.79 12.33
C PRO A 80 11.21 -8.65 11.55
N HIS A 81 10.89 -8.51 10.27
CA HIS A 81 11.25 -7.35 9.46
C HIS A 81 10.03 -6.43 9.33
N TYR A 82 10.17 -5.14 9.60
CA TYR A 82 9.09 -4.18 9.38
C TYR A 82 9.35 -3.29 8.19
N HIS A 83 8.38 -3.23 7.30
CA HIS A 83 8.42 -2.38 6.13
C HIS A 83 7.31 -1.34 6.20
N PHE A 84 7.62 -0.09 5.86
CA PHE A 84 6.65 1.01 5.87
C PHE A 84 6.59 1.69 4.51
N VAL A 85 5.37 2.06 4.11
CA VAL A 85 5.13 3.11 3.13
C VAL A 85 4.67 4.33 3.92
N LEU A 86 5.44 5.41 3.88
CA LEU A 86 5.21 6.61 4.67
C LEU A 86 5.05 7.82 3.75
N ALA A 87 3.96 8.56 3.92
CA ALA A 87 3.73 9.86 3.32
C ALA A 87 4.03 10.95 4.35
N MET A 88 4.84 11.93 3.95
CA MET A 88 5.32 13.02 4.79
C MET A 88 5.01 14.34 4.10
N PRO A 89 4.32 15.30 4.74
CA PRO A 89 3.90 16.51 4.07
C PRO A 89 5.11 17.29 3.56
N ILE A 90 5.02 17.71 2.30
CA ILE A 90 5.96 18.69 1.74
C ILE A 90 5.62 19.98 2.47
N SER A 91 6.48 20.40 3.40
CA SER A 91 6.35 21.77 3.92
C SER A 91 6.50 22.70 2.73
N ILE A 92 5.46 23.49 2.41
CA ILE A 92 5.51 24.58 1.41
C ILE A 92 6.55 25.65 1.81
N LYS A 93 7.19 25.50 2.98
CA LYS A 93 8.30 26.31 3.46
C LYS A 93 9.48 25.44 3.88
N THR A 94 10.32 24.98 2.95
CA THR A 94 11.71 24.63 3.26
C THR A 94 12.58 24.93 2.05
N THR A 95 13.39 25.98 2.18
CA THR A 95 14.74 26.25 1.63
C THR A 95 15.16 25.67 0.26
N ARG A 96 16.07 26.39 -0.43
CA ARG A 96 16.57 26.14 -1.80
C ARG A 96 17.07 24.71 -2.13
N SER A 97 17.14 23.76 -1.18
CA SER A 97 17.79 22.46 -1.35
C SER A 97 16.89 21.22 -1.40
N GLY A 98 15.57 21.29 -1.12
CA GLY A 98 14.61 20.18 -1.32
C GLY A 98 14.91 18.83 -0.61
N ASN A 99 15.90 18.79 0.28
CA ASN A 99 16.41 17.55 0.91
C ASN A 99 16.24 17.51 2.44
N GLU A 100 15.79 18.60 3.07
CA GLU A 100 15.71 18.69 4.53
C GLU A 100 14.84 17.58 5.15
N LEU A 101 13.69 17.28 4.53
CA LEU A 101 12.78 16.24 5.01
C LEU A 101 13.42 14.85 4.93
N TRP A 102 14.14 14.57 3.84
CA TRP A 102 14.90 13.32 3.70
C TRP A 102 15.94 13.22 4.83
N THR A 103 16.73 14.26 5.07
CA THR A 103 17.82 14.23 6.06
C THR A 103 17.27 13.98 7.45
N ARG A 104 16.23 14.72 7.83
CA ARG A 104 15.57 14.57 9.13
C ARG A 104 15.00 13.17 9.33
N LEU A 105 14.41 12.57 8.29
CA LEU A 105 13.87 11.22 8.38
C LEU A 105 14.98 10.16 8.43
N TRP A 106 16.01 10.33 7.60
CA TRP A 106 17.16 9.42 7.51
C TRP A 106 17.95 9.38 8.81
N GLU A 107 18.13 10.50 9.50
CA GLU A 107 18.75 10.56 10.83
C GLU A 107 17.84 10.00 11.92
N PHE A 108 16.55 10.34 11.88
CA PHE A 108 15.59 9.93 12.90
C PHE A 108 15.38 8.41 12.92
N VAL A 109 15.21 7.78 11.76
CA VAL A 109 14.76 6.37 11.68
C VAL A 109 15.73 5.39 12.38
N PRO A 110 17.04 5.39 12.07
CA PRO A 110 18.01 4.51 12.74
C PRO A 110 18.05 4.74 14.25
N MET A 111 18.11 6.01 14.69
CA MET A 111 18.20 6.35 16.11
C MET A 111 16.94 5.95 16.88
N ALA A 112 15.77 6.25 16.33
CA ALA A 112 14.50 5.91 16.94
C ALA A 112 14.30 4.39 17.02
N TRP A 113 14.62 3.65 15.95
CA TRP A 113 14.46 2.20 15.91
C TRP A 113 15.46 1.49 16.81
N CYS A 114 16.76 1.78 16.68
CA CYS A 114 17.78 1.14 17.51
C CYS A 114 17.57 1.45 19.00
N GLY A 115 17.19 2.68 19.34
CA GLY A 115 16.84 3.04 20.72
C GLY A 115 15.49 2.51 21.21
N VAL A 116 14.65 1.92 20.35
CA VAL A 116 13.47 1.16 20.77
C VAL A 116 13.83 -0.31 20.99
N VAL A 117 14.66 -0.87 20.13
CA VAL A 117 15.16 -2.24 20.26
C VAL A 117 16.07 -2.36 21.50
N GLY A 118 16.85 -1.32 21.79
CA GLY A 118 17.74 -1.28 22.95
C GLY A 118 18.79 -2.37 22.92
N SER A 119 19.30 -2.72 21.73
CA SER A 119 20.36 -3.72 21.59
C SER A 119 21.72 -3.11 21.91
N ASP A 120 22.55 -3.85 22.65
CA ASP A 120 23.95 -3.49 22.89
C ASP A 120 24.88 -3.82 21.70
N ASP A 121 24.32 -4.30 20.58
CA ASP A 121 25.07 -4.60 19.35
C ASP A 121 25.33 -3.33 18.52
N PRO A 122 26.58 -2.84 18.44
CA PRO A 122 26.90 -1.64 17.67
C PRO A 122 26.65 -1.82 16.16
N LYS A 123 26.69 -3.06 15.66
CA LYS A 123 26.41 -3.37 14.25
C LYS A 123 24.96 -3.11 13.89
N HIS A 124 24.06 -3.09 14.87
CA HIS A 124 22.66 -2.78 14.64
C HIS A 124 22.48 -1.36 14.09
N LEU A 125 23.10 -0.38 14.75
CA LEU A 125 23.05 1.01 14.31
C LEU A 125 23.86 1.19 13.04
N GLU A 126 25.07 0.62 12.96
CA GLU A 126 25.92 0.67 11.77
C GLU A 126 25.18 0.20 10.51
N PHE A 127 24.45 -0.92 10.61
CA PHE A 127 23.61 -1.40 9.52
C PHE A 127 22.56 -0.37 9.10
N HIS A 128 21.88 0.26 10.06
CA HIS A 128 20.77 1.18 9.75
C HIS A 128 21.23 2.53 9.20
N ILE A 129 22.40 3.02 9.61
CA ILE A 129 22.98 4.26 9.09
C ILE A 129 23.75 4.06 7.78
N ASN A 130 24.09 2.83 7.40
CA ASN A 130 24.82 2.59 6.16
C ASN A 130 23.90 2.85 4.93
N PRO A 131 24.21 3.84 4.07
CA PRO A 131 23.36 4.17 2.93
C PRO A 131 23.14 3.01 1.95
N LYS A 132 24.10 2.06 1.88
CA LYS A 132 24.02 0.88 1.00
C LYS A 132 22.88 -0.07 1.39
N ASN A 133 22.46 -0.05 2.65
CA ASN A 133 21.37 -0.91 3.15
C ASN A 133 19.98 -0.34 2.86
N ARG A 134 19.90 0.93 2.41
CA ARG A 134 18.67 1.54 1.90
C ARG A 134 17.51 1.43 2.91
N VAL A 135 17.80 1.66 4.20
CA VAL A 135 16.81 1.63 5.28
C VAL A 135 15.72 2.68 5.10
N VAL A 136 16.07 3.86 4.57
CA VAL A 136 15.12 4.91 4.19
C VAL A 136 15.34 5.25 2.72
N GLU A 137 14.30 5.08 1.91
CA GLU A 137 14.34 5.36 0.48
C GLU A 137 13.21 6.28 0.05
N ARG A 138 13.47 7.21 -0.88
CA ARG A 138 12.41 7.97 -1.54
C ARG A 138 11.69 7.11 -2.57
N VAL A 139 10.37 7.19 -2.57
CA VAL A 139 9.50 6.59 -3.60
C VAL A 139 9.08 7.70 -4.55
N LYS A 140 9.53 7.63 -5.80
CA LYS A 140 9.38 8.71 -6.78
C LYS A 140 7.96 8.88 -7.36
N SER A 141 7.08 7.90 -7.16
CA SER A 141 5.75 7.94 -7.77
C SER A 141 4.74 7.02 -7.10
N PRO A 142 3.43 7.27 -7.32
CA PRO A 142 2.35 6.35 -6.94
C PRO A 142 2.53 4.93 -7.50
N ARG A 143 3.06 4.82 -8.74
CA ARG A 143 3.39 3.52 -9.33
C ARG A 143 4.46 2.79 -8.52
N GLY A 144 5.46 3.53 -8.00
CA GLY A 144 6.47 2.99 -7.09
C GLY A 144 5.87 2.42 -5.82
N VAL A 145 4.90 3.12 -5.20
CA VAL A 145 4.16 2.61 -4.04
C VAL A 145 3.42 1.33 -4.37
N MET A 146 2.72 1.28 -5.51
CA MET A 146 1.97 0.08 -5.91
C MET A 146 2.87 -1.09 -6.30
N ALA A 147 4.00 -0.84 -6.96
CA ALA A 147 5.00 -1.85 -7.29
C ALA A 147 5.65 -2.43 -6.03
N TYR A 148 5.96 -1.56 -5.06
CA TYR A 148 6.37 -1.95 -3.72
C TYR A 148 5.29 -2.86 -3.09
N CYS A 149 4.04 -2.41 -3.03
CA CYS A 149 2.95 -3.20 -2.48
C CYS A 149 2.88 -4.56 -3.15
N ALA A 150 2.89 -4.62 -4.48
CA ALA A 150 2.83 -5.87 -5.24
C ALA A 150 3.99 -6.82 -4.88
N LYS A 151 5.23 -6.33 -4.77
CA LYS A 151 6.41 -7.14 -4.41
C LYS A 151 6.29 -7.81 -3.04
N TYR A 152 5.83 -7.09 -2.04
CA TYR A 152 5.80 -7.56 -0.65
C TYR A 152 4.47 -8.20 -0.29
N VAL A 153 3.44 -7.89 -1.07
CA VAL A 153 2.18 -8.60 -1.06
C VAL A 153 2.39 -9.96 -1.66
N SER A 154 3.00 -10.13 -2.83
CA SER A 154 3.06 -11.38 -3.63
C SER A 154 3.83 -12.56 -3.01
N LYS A 155 4.63 -12.33 -1.98
CA LYS A 155 5.25 -13.42 -1.19
C LYS A 155 4.24 -13.99 -0.20
N GLU A 156 3.76 -15.20 -0.45
CA GLU A 156 3.17 -16.00 0.65
C GLU A 156 4.31 -16.22 1.64
N THR A 157 4.14 -15.73 2.86
CA THR A 157 5.19 -15.80 3.89
C THR A 157 4.65 -16.63 5.02
N GLU A 158 5.11 -17.88 5.05
CA GLU A 158 5.01 -18.74 6.21
C GLU A 158 6.02 -18.25 7.25
N SER A 159 5.64 -18.35 8.52
CA SER A 159 6.52 -18.10 9.64
C SER A 159 6.19 -19.09 10.73
N ASP A 160 7.21 -19.55 11.45
CA ASP A 160 7.03 -20.40 12.63
C ASP A 160 6.55 -19.60 13.86
N TRP A 161 6.06 -18.38 13.66
CA TRP A 161 5.62 -17.51 14.73
C TRP A 161 4.31 -18.00 15.34
N GLU A 162 4.36 -18.34 16.62
CA GLU A 162 3.15 -18.49 17.41
C GLU A 162 2.52 -17.11 17.68
N ASN A 163 1.36 -16.88 17.07
CA ASN A 163 0.50 -15.71 17.34
C ASN A 163 1.18 -14.33 17.11
N GLY A 164 1.71 -14.11 15.90
CA GLY A 164 2.32 -12.84 15.48
C GLY A 164 1.34 -11.66 15.31
N GLY A 165 0.04 -11.87 15.55
CA GLY A 165 -1.00 -10.84 15.47
C GLY A 165 -1.22 -10.31 14.05
N ARG A 166 -1.44 -9.00 13.90
CA ARG A 166 -1.67 -8.37 12.60
C ARG A 166 -0.37 -8.28 11.79
N TRP A 167 -0.45 -8.70 10.53
CA TRP A 167 0.66 -8.67 9.58
C TRP A 167 0.88 -7.32 8.92
N TRP A 168 -0.09 -6.41 9.02
CA TRP A 168 0.00 -5.05 8.51
C TRP A 168 -0.90 -4.14 9.34
N GLY A 169 -0.69 -2.84 9.21
CA GLY A 169 -1.52 -1.84 9.85
C GLY A 169 -1.25 -0.44 9.33
N TYR A 170 -1.91 0.52 9.94
CA TYR A 170 -1.75 1.93 9.62
C TYR A 170 -0.64 2.54 10.47
N VAL A 171 0.10 3.48 9.89
CA VAL A 171 0.91 4.42 10.66
C VAL A 171 -0.01 5.43 11.34
N ASN A 172 -0.82 6.15 10.55
CA ASN A 172 -1.85 7.06 11.05
C ASN A 172 -3.14 6.86 10.25
N LYS A 173 -4.07 6.10 10.83
CA LYS A 173 -5.33 5.73 10.16
C LYS A 173 -6.22 6.95 9.89
N LYS A 174 -6.25 7.94 10.79
CA LYS A 174 -7.07 9.14 10.66
C LYS A 174 -6.64 9.93 9.42
N LYS A 175 -5.34 10.19 9.30
CA LYS A 175 -4.74 10.87 8.14
C LYS A 175 -4.91 10.09 6.84
N VAL A 176 -4.71 8.76 6.86
CA VAL A 176 -4.95 7.93 5.66
C VAL A 176 -6.37 8.11 5.11
N LYS A 177 -7.39 8.19 5.99
CA LYS A 177 -8.78 8.36 5.55
C LYS A 177 -9.04 9.70 4.85
N GLU A 178 -8.24 10.73 5.13
CA GLU A 178 -8.35 12.03 4.43
C GLU A 178 -8.02 11.89 2.94
N PHE A 179 -7.28 10.86 2.54
CA PHE A 179 -6.89 10.59 1.15
C PHE A 179 -7.58 9.35 0.57
N VAL A 180 -8.64 8.84 1.23
CA VAL A 180 -9.45 7.75 0.68
C VAL A 180 -10.72 8.37 0.11
N TYR A 181 -10.69 8.60 -1.20
CA TYR A 181 -11.85 9.08 -1.94
C TYR A 181 -12.50 7.91 -2.68
N GLY A 182 -13.82 7.92 -2.73
CA GLY A 182 -14.59 6.97 -3.52
C GLY A 182 -16.03 7.42 -3.59
N ARG A 183 -16.61 7.41 -4.79
CA ARG A 183 -18.07 7.50 -4.94
C ARG A 183 -18.63 6.08 -4.88
N ALA A 184 -19.67 5.91 -4.07
CA ALA A 184 -20.49 4.71 -4.15
C ALA A 184 -21.45 4.88 -5.32
N TRP A 185 -21.34 3.99 -6.31
CA TRP A 185 -22.27 3.93 -7.43
C TRP A 185 -23.38 2.95 -7.10
N GLN A 186 -24.62 3.42 -7.02
CA GLN A 186 -25.77 2.53 -7.04
C GLN A 186 -25.96 2.03 -8.47
N VAL A 187 -25.84 0.72 -8.66
CA VAL A 187 -25.92 0.09 -9.98
C VAL A 187 -27.00 -0.98 -9.97
N SER A 188 -27.77 -1.07 -11.06
CA SER A 188 -28.70 -2.18 -11.24
C SER A 188 -27.93 -3.50 -11.38
N ARG A 189 -28.59 -4.62 -11.07
CA ARG A 189 -28.00 -5.96 -11.26
C ARG A 189 -27.53 -6.17 -12.71
N LYS A 190 -28.29 -5.67 -13.69
CA LYS A 190 -27.94 -5.71 -15.12
C LYS A 190 -26.66 -4.94 -15.41
N ALA A 191 -26.57 -3.69 -14.94
CA ALA A 191 -25.39 -2.83 -15.11
C ALA A 191 -24.14 -3.47 -14.47
N PHE A 192 -24.28 -4.07 -13.28
CA PHE A 192 -23.19 -4.77 -12.61
C PHE A 192 -22.61 -5.92 -13.45
N TYR A 193 -23.46 -6.82 -13.96
CA TYR A 193 -22.97 -7.96 -14.75
C TYR A 193 -22.42 -7.53 -16.11
N LEU A 194 -22.96 -6.48 -16.72
CA LEU A 194 -22.38 -5.88 -17.92
C LEU A 194 -20.98 -5.32 -17.63
N ALA A 195 -20.83 -4.51 -16.59
CA ALA A 195 -19.55 -3.95 -16.19
C ALA A 195 -18.52 -5.04 -15.87
N ARG A 196 -18.92 -6.07 -15.13
CA ARG A 196 -18.06 -7.22 -14.81
C ARG A 196 -17.58 -7.97 -16.06
N ARG A 197 -18.47 -8.18 -17.05
CA ARG A 197 -18.12 -8.86 -18.30
C ARG A 197 -17.13 -8.04 -19.11
N LEU A 198 -17.43 -6.76 -19.32
CA LEU A 198 -16.55 -5.84 -20.05
C LEU A 198 -15.18 -5.71 -19.39
N TYR A 199 -15.13 -5.55 -18.07
CA TYR A 199 -13.88 -5.49 -17.33
C TYR A 199 -13.06 -6.78 -17.50
N ARG A 200 -13.68 -7.96 -17.47
CA ARG A 200 -12.98 -9.23 -17.72
C ARG A 200 -12.46 -9.34 -19.14
N LYS A 201 -13.27 -9.00 -20.16
CA LYS A 201 -12.88 -9.06 -21.57
C LYS A 201 -11.71 -8.11 -21.88
N LEU A 202 -11.73 -6.92 -21.28
CA LEU A 202 -10.72 -5.87 -21.51
C LEU A 202 -9.50 -5.97 -20.59
N ALA A 203 -9.55 -6.82 -19.55
CA ALA A 203 -8.40 -7.04 -18.68
C ALA A 203 -7.27 -7.78 -19.42
N PRO A 204 -5.99 -7.58 -19.06
CA PRO A 204 -4.88 -8.32 -19.64
C PRO A 204 -5.07 -9.84 -19.51
N VAL A 205 -4.55 -10.62 -20.47
CA VAL A 205 -4.68 -12.09 -20.53
C VAL A 205 -4.29 -12.76 -19.19
N GLN A 206 -3.30 -12.21 -18.49
CA GLN A 206 -2.86 -12.69 -17.18
C GLN A 206 -3.94 -12.56 -16.09
N VAL A 207 -4.78 -11.52 -16.17
CA VAL A 207 -5.91 -11.28 -15.25
C VAL A 207 -7.12 -12.14 -15.64
N GLN A 208 -7.35 -12.33 -16.94
CA GLN A 208 -8.41 -13.21 -17.47
C GLN A 208 -8.25 -14.66 -17.01
N LYS A 209 -7.00 -15.13 -16.92
CA LYS A 209 -6.63 -16.48 -16.45
C LYS A 209 -6.84 -16.70 -14.94
N SER A 210 -7.15 -15.67 -14.15
CA SER A 210 -7.39 -15.84 -12.71
C SER A 210 -8.78 -16.46 -12.42
N ARG A 211 -8.80 -17.66 -11.82
CA ARG A 211 -10.01 -18.45 -11.55
C ARG A 211 -11.09 -17.62 -10.83
N ALA A 212 -12.33 -17.74 -11.30
CA ALA A 212 -13.48 -17.03 -10.77
C ALA A 212 -13.70 -17.36 -9.28
N ALA A 213 -13.63 -16.34 -8.41
CA ALA A 213 -14.14 -16.46 -7.05
C ALA A 213 -15.67 -16.59 -7.09
N THR A 214 -16.18 -17.65 -6.47
CA THR A 214 -17.58 -18.11 -6.46
C THR A 214 -18.43 -17.55 -5.31
N SER A 215 -17.98 -16.51 -4.59
CA SER A 215 -18.80 -15.95 -3.49
C SER A 215 -19.59 -14.71 -3.93
N GLN A 216 -20.90 -14.74 -3.66
CA GLN A 216 -21.74 -13.55 -3.63
C GLN A 216 -21.22 -12.59 -2.55
N GLY A 217 -21.02 -11.32 -2.90
CA GLY A 217 -20.59 -10.30 -1.96
C GLY A 217 -20.68 -8.92 -2.58
N THR A 218 -20.96 -7.92 -1.76
CA THR A 218 -20.99 -6.50 -2.13
C THR A 218 -19.59 -6.02 -2.48
N TRP A 219 -19.43 -5.43 -3.67
CA TRP A 219 -18.14 -4.94 -4.16
C TRP A 219 -18.04 -3.44 -4.00
N TYR A 220 -16.92 -2.99 -3.43
CA TYR A 220 -16.53 -1.58 -3.40
C TYR A 220 -15.53 -1.34 -4.54
N THR A 221 -15.89 -0.52 -5.52
CA THR A 221 -14.97 -0.07 -6.57
C THR A 221 -14.42 1.29 -6.16
N PHE A 222 -13.11 1.38 -5.92
CA PHE A 222 -12.45 2.67 -5.74
C PHE A 222 -12.36 3.32 -7.11
N GLU A 223 -13.21 4.31 -7.34
CA GLU A 223 -13.14 5.14 -8.53
C GLU A 223 -11.82 5.94 -8.48
N ARG A 224 -11.02 5.86 -9.55
CA ARG A 224 -9.76 6.61 -9.67
C ARG A 224 -9.83 7.42 -10.96
N ASP A 225 -9.93 8.73 -10.82
CA ASP A 225 -9.89 9.66 -11.94
C ASP A 225 -8.44 10.14 -12.15
N HIS A 226 -7.60 9.32 -12.80
CA HIS A 226 -6.23 9.72 -13.16
C HIS A 226 -5.77 9.16 -14.50
N LYS A 227 -4.90 9.92 -15.18
CA LYS A 227 -4.58 9.74 -16.60
C LYS A 227 -4.08 8.34 -16.98
N ASP A 228 -3.45 7.61 -16.05
CA ASP A 228 -2.71 6.38 -16.35
C ASP A 228 -2.98 5.18 -15.41
N ALA A 229 -4.08 5.16 -14.65
CA ALA A 229 -4.44 4.00 -13.85
C ALA A 229 -5.22 2.99 -14.70
N TRP A 230 -4.55 1.92 -15.16
CA TRP A 230 -5.12 0.82 -15.96
C TRP A 230 -6.39 0.17 -15.37
N GLY A 231 -6.68 0.37 -14.08
CA GLY A 231 -7.91 -0.11 -13.42
C GLY A 231 -8.94 0.97 -13.12
N GLY A 232 -8.54 2.24 -12.96
CA GLY A 232 -9.44 3.33 -12.55
C GLY A 232 -10.32 3.83 -13.67
N LYS A 233 -9.66 4.27 -14.75
CA LYS A 233 -10.31 4.76 -15.97
C LYS A 233 -11.10 3.69 -16.69
N LEU A 234 -10.55 2.47 -16.81
CA LEU A 234 -11.27 1.37 -17.46
C LEU A 234 -12.53 1.01 -16.69
N LEU A 235 -12.43 0.86 -15.36
CA LEU A 235 -13.58 0.55 -14.52
C LEU A 235 -14.61 1.68 -14.52
N ALA A 236 -14.18 2.94 -14.41
CA ALA A 236 -15.08 4.10 -14.49
C ALA A 236 -15.80 4.15 -15.84
N ARG A 237 -15.07 4.01 -16.97
CA ARG A 237 -15.67 3.99 -18.31
C ARG A 237 -16.63 2.81 -18.51
N VAL A 238 -16.28 1.64 -17.99
CA VAL A 238 -17.12 0.45 -18.03
C VAL A 238 -18.38 0.63 -17.17
N LEU A 239 -18.27 1.29 -16.01
CA LEU A 239 -19.40 1.60 -15.14
C LEU A 239 -20.30 2.69 -15.75
N ILE A 240 -19.74 3.78 -16.27
CA ILE A 240 -20.47 4.84 -16.97
C ILE A 240 -21.25 4.27 -18.16
N TYR A 241 -20.60 3.43 -18.98
CA TYR A 241 -21.24 2.72 -20.08
C TYR A 241 -22.35 1.80 -19.58
N ALA A 242 -22.08 0.98 -18.56
CA ALA A 242 -23.07 0.05 -18.03
C ALA A 242 -24.27 0.71 -17.35
N LEU A 243 -24.11 1.95 -16.86
CA LEU A 243 -25.16 2.74 -16.24
C LEU A 243 -25.91 3.64 -17.23
N GLY A 244 -25.41 3.80 -18.46
CA GLY A 244 -26.05 4.62 -19.49
C GLY A 244 -26.02 6.12 -19.18
N ILE A 245 -25.06 6.59 -18.39
CA ILE A 245 -25.04 7.96 -17.83
C ILE A 245 -24.52 9.02 -18.81
N GLU A 246 -23.85 8.66 -19.91
CA GLU A 246 -23.47 9.62 -20.96
C GLU A 246 -23.61 9.05 -22.39
N GLY A 247 -24.01 9.94 -23.30
CA GLY A 247 -24.09 9.68 -24.73
C GLY A 247 -22.75 9.22 -25.31
N LYS A 248 -22.74 7.97 -25.77
CA LYS A 248 -21.84 7.38 -26.77
C LYS A 248 -20.36 7.81 -26.68
N LYS A 249 -19.58 7.08 -25.88
CA LYS A 249 -18.33 6.50 -26.42
C LYS A 249 -17.92 5.26 -25.60
N PRO A 250 -17.82 4.07 -26.23
CA PRO A 250 -17.30 2.89 -25.56
C PRO A 250 -15.84 3.12 -25.07
N PRO A 251 -15.34 2.34 -24.10
CA PRO A 251 -13.91 2.31 -23.78
C PRO A 251 -13.08 2.02 -25.05
N PRO A 252 -11.86 2.57 -25.20
CA PRO A 252 -11.10 2.45 -26.43
C PRO A 252 -10.68 0.98 -26.60
N GLY A 253 -10.97 0.46 -27.78
CA GLY A 253 -10.70 -0.89 -28.25
C GLY A 253 -11.23 -0.98 -29.68
N PRO A 254 -10.74 -1.90 -30.52
CA PRO A 254 -11.17 -1.99 -31.91
C PRO A 254 -12.70 -2.08 -31.97
N LEU A 255 -13.29 -1.12 -32.69
CA LEU A 255 -14.74 -0.84 -32.77
C LEU A 255 -15.55 -2.03 -33.32
N GLU A 256 -14.88 -2.96 -34.00
CA GLU A 256 -15.48 -4.09 -34.71
C GLU A 256 -16.05 -5.18 -33.78
N GLU A 257 -15.61 -5.25 -32.51
CA GLU A 257 -16.07 -6.29 -31.57
C GLU A 257 -17.33 -5.93 -30.76
N PHE A 258 -17.91 -4.74 -30.96
CA PHE A 258 -19.02 -4.22 -30.13
C PHE A 258 -20.37 -4.14 -30.85
N ALA A 259 -20.44 -4.51 -32.12
CA ALA A 259 -21.64 -4.37 -32.94
C ALA A 259 -22.73 -5.45 -32.69
N GLU A 260 -22.42 -6.54 -31.98
CA GLU A 260 -23.36 -7.68 -31.83
C GLU A 260 -24.23 -7.66 -30.55
N PHE A 261 -24.20 -6.59 -29.74
CA PHE A 261 -24.82 -6.60 -28.40
C PHE A 261 -25.90 -5.53 -28.16
N VAL A 262 -26.65 -5.15 -29.20
CA VAL A 262 -27.96 -4.47 -29.06
C VAL A 262 -29.06 -5.50 -28.99
#